data_AF-A0A9N9BWR5-F1
#
_entry.id   AF-A0A9N9BWR5-F1
#
_cell.length_a   1.000
_cell.length_b   1.000
_cell.length_c   1.000
_cell.angle_alpha   90.00
_cell.angle_beta   90.00
_cell.angle_gamma   90.00
#
_symmetry.space_group_name_H-M   'P 1'
#
loop_
_entity.id
_entity.type
_entity.pdbx_description
1 polymer ?
#
loop_
_entity_poly.entity_id
_entity_poly.type
_entity_poly.pdbx_seq_one_letter_code
_entity_poly.pdbx_strand_id
1 'polypeptide(L)'
;MHKNFQLARNYSLFEAIERRINNYFERSDIISSQERKVGVVRQEKSEILVEMEKLWYVAERRTQSLLQMRHSCNVRGALEFIRAQITEPNDKSLVLLSRDEDFTKNLKKACEDNFLRYDDVRRSLGGLYYTASKSFHGHENEIIIDSRTWISNEVFLLGVIFRHTKFRSHIAIQMANWLNIFI
;
A
#
# COMPACT_ATOMS: atom_id res chain seq x y z
N MET A 1 72.75 32.78 -31.09
CA MET A 1 71.62 32.90 -30.12
C MET A 1 70.33 32.21 -30.57
N HIS A 2 69.97 32.21 -31.85
CA HIS A 2 68.64 31.74 -32.31
C HIS A 2 68.35 30.24 -32.08
N LYS A 3 69.37 29.36 -32.20
CA LYS A 3 69.22 27.90 -32.00
C LYS A 3 68.87 27.52 -30.54
N ASN A 4 69.47 28.21 -29.56
CA ASN A 4 69.21 27.94 -28.13
C ASN A 4 67.78 28.32 -27.73
N PHE A 5 67.22 29.34 -28.37
CA PHE A 5 65.84 29.77 -28.12
C PHE A 5 64.81 28.77 -28.66
N GLN A 6 65.05 28.18 -29.83
CA GLN A 6 64.18 27.12 -30.37
C GLN A 6 64.26 25.83 -29.55
N LEU A 7 65.44 25.45 -29.06
CA LEU A 7 65.62 24.31 -28.16
C LEU A 7 64.83 24.49 -26.85
N ALA A 8 64.93 25.65 -26.20
CA ALA A 8 64.18 25.94 -24.99
C ALA A 8 62.66 25.92 -25.21
N ARG A 9 62.18 26.42 -26.36
CA ARG A 9 60.76 26.41 -26.72
C ARG A 9 60.23 25.00 -26.96
N ASN A 10 61.02 24.17 -27.65
CA ASN A 10 60.67 22.77 -27.90
C ASN A 10 60.65 21.95 -26.60
N TYR A 11 61.57 22.22 -25.67
CA TYR A 11 61.59 21.58 -24.36
C TYR A 11 60.37 21.95 -23.51
N SER A 12 60.01 23.24 -23.50
CA SER A 12 58.79 23.71 -22.80
C SER A 12 57.51 23.11 -23.38
N LEU A 13 57.43 22.96 -24.71
CA LEU A 13 56.28 22.31 -25.36
C LEU A 13 56.20 20.82 -24.99
N PHE A 14 57.34 20.13 -24.95
CA PHE A 14 57.41 18.73 -24.58
C PHE A 14 56.92 18.49 -23.14
N GLU A 15 57.39 19.28 -22.17
CA GLU A 15 56.91 19.18 -20.78
C GLU A 15 55.41 19.47 -20.64
N ALA A 16 54.88 20.42 -21.43
CA ALA A 16 53.46 20.75 -21.40
C ALA A 16 52.60 19.60 -21.95
N ILE A 17 53.09 18.88 -22.96
CA ILE A 17 52.45 17.70 -23.53
C ILE A 17 52.49 16.54 -22.53
N GLU A 18 53.65 16.24 -21.94
CA GLU A 18 53.79 15.19 -20.91
C GLU A 18 52.86 15.42 -19.72
N ARG A 19 52.81 16.66 -19.19
CA ARG A 19 51.90 17.01 -18.09
C ARG A 19 50.44 16.78 -18.44
N ARG A 20 50.05 17.08 -19.68
CA ARG A 20 48.65 16.92 -20.14
C ARG A 20 48.29 15.46 -20.34
N ILE A 21 49.23 14.65 -20.84
CA ILE A 21 49.08 13.19 -20.97
C ILE A 21 48.92 12.55 -19.60
N ASN A 22 49.79 12.86 -18.64
CA ASN A 22 49.72 12.31 -17.28
C ASN A 22 48.41 12.69 -16.58
N ASN A 23 47.97 13.95 -16.69
CA ASN A 23 46.68 14.38 -16.12
C ASN A 23 45.48 13.62 -16.73
N TYR A 24 45.53 13.31 -18.02
CA TYR A 24 44.48 12.54 -18.69
C TYR A 24 44.41 11.11 -18.14
N PHE A 25 45.56 10.44 -17.97
CA PHE A 25 45.61 9.10 -17.38
C PHE A 25 45.12 9.09 -15.93
N GLU A 26 45.56 10.03 -15.09
CA GLU A 26 45.08 10.14 -13.71
C GLU A 26 43.57 10.34 -13.62
N ARG A 27 42.99 11.19 -14.49
CA ARG A 27 41.54 11.39 -14.55
C ARG A 27 40.80 10.13 -15.01
N SER A 28 41.35 9.42 -15.98
CA SER A 28 40.79 8.15 -16.46
C SER A 28 40.70 7.13 -15.32
N ASP A 29 41.77 7.00 -14.53
CA ASP A 29 41.81 6.07 -13.40
C ASP A 29 40.80 6.44 -12.30
N ILE A 30 40.64 7.73 -12.03
CA ILE A 30 39.62 8.23 -11.08
C ILE A 30 38.21 7.89 -11.57
N ILE A 31 37.91 8.10 -12.85
CA ILE A 31 36.60 7.78 -13.44
C ILE A 31 36.32 6.29 -13.33
N SER A 32 37.27 5.44 -13.73
CA SER A 32 37.12 3.98 -13.65
C SER A 32 37.00 3.47 -12.21
N SER A 33 37.60 4.14 -11.24
CA SER A 33 37.43 3.86 -9.81
C SER A 33 36.04 4.26 -9.32
N GLN A 34 35.54 5.41 -9.76
CA GLN A 34 34.21 5.92 -9.40
C GLN A 34 33.09 5.04 -9.99
N GLU A 35 33.23 4.62 -11.25
CA GLU A 35 32.28 3.72 -11.92
C GLU A 35 32.16 2.37 -11.22
N ARG A 36 33.29 1.81 -10.75
CA ARG A 36 33.29 0.60 -9.94
C ARG A 36 32.53 0.79 -8.62
N LYS A 37 32.76 1.89 -7.91
CA LYS A 37 32.03 2.21 -6.66
C LYS A 37 30.53 2.35 -6.90
N VAL A 38 30.13 3.04 -7.98
CA VAL A 38 28.72 3.19 -8.35
C VAL A 38 28.08 1.84 -8.71
N GLY A 39 28.82 0.96 -9.40
CA GLY A 39 28.38 -0.40 -9.70
C GLY A 39 28.06 -1.21 -8.43
N VAL A 40 28.95 -1.18 -7.45
CA VAL A 40 28.77 -1.87 -6.16
C VAL A 40 27.54 -1.33 -5.42
N VAL A 41 27.41 0.00 -5.29
CA VAL A 41 26.24 0.61 -4.61
C VAL A 41 24.93 0.27 -5.30
N ARG A 42 24.92 0.21 -6.64
CA ARG A 42 23.73 -0.14 -7.41
C ARG A 42 23.31 -1.60 -7.17
N GLN A 43 24.29 -2.49 -7.06
CA GLN A 43 24.05 -3.89 -6.74
C GLN A 43 23.53 -4.06 -5.32
N GLU A 44 24.18 -3.46 -4.32
CA GLU A 44 23.72 -3.48 -2.92
C GLU A 44 22.30 -2.94 -2.78
N LYS A 45 21.98 -1.83 -3.47
CA LYS A 45 20.62 -1.29 -3.50
C LYS A 45 19.60 -2.29 -4.06
N SER A 46 19.95 -3.02 -5.11
CA SER A 46 19.06 -4.02 -5.69
C SER A 46 18.82 -5.20 -4.74
N GLU A 47 19.86 -5.64 -4.03
CA GLU A 47 19.77 -6.71 -3.04
C GLU A 47 18.91 -6.29 -1.85
N ILE A 48 19.08 -5.07 -1.35
CA ILE A 48 18.24 -4.49 -0.29
C ILE A 48 16.77 -4.45 -0.71
N LEU A 49 16.45 -4.03 -1.93
CA LEU A 49 15.07 -3.97 -2.40
C LEU A 49 14.41 -5.35 -2.43
N VAL A 50 15.12 -6.36 -2.93
CA VAL A 50 14.63 -7.74 -2.95
C VAL A 50 14.41 -8.26 -1.53
N GLU A 51 15.32 -7.98 -0.61
CA GLU A 51 15.18 -8.41 0.78
C GLU A 51 14.03 -7.69 1.49
N MET A 52 13.84 -6.40 1.20
CA MET A 52 12.74 -5.61 1.75
C MET A 52 11.37 -6.15 1.29
N GLU A 53 11.26 -6.57 0.03
CA GLU A 53 10.04 -7.19 -0.50
C GLU A 53 9.75 -8.55 0.17
N LYS A 54 10.77 -9.38 0.37
CA LYS A 54 10.62 -10.65 1.11
C LYS A 54 10.17 -10.42 2.56
N LEU A 55 10.80 -9.47 3.25
CA LEU A 55 10.45 -9.13 4.63
C LEU A 55 9.03 -8.58 4.72
N TRP A 56 8.61 -7.77 3.75
CA TRP A 56 7.26 -7.26 3.66
C TRP A 56 6.24 -8.39 3.50
N TYR A 57 6.49 -9.33 2.58
CA TYR A 57 5.66 -10.53 2.40
C TYR A 57 5.57 -11.38 3.68
N VAL A 58 6.68 -11.57 4.40
CA VAL A 58 6.70 -12.31 5.67
C VAL A 58 5.91 -11.58 6.76
N ALA A 59 6.04 -10.26 6.86
CA ALA A 59 5.29 -9.45 7.82
C ALA A 59 3.78 -9.49 7.52
N GLU A 60 3.39 -9.43 6.25
CA GLU A 60 1.99 -9.55 5.81
C GLU A 60 1.42 -10.92 6.18
N ARG A 61 2.12 -12.01 5.85
CA ARG A 61 1.72 -13.38 6.23
C ARG A 61 1.59 -13.55 7.74
N ARG A 62 2.54 -13.02 8.53
CA ARG A 62 2.47 -13.10 10.00
C ARG A 62 1.32 -12.28 10.55
N THR A 63 1.03 -11.12 9.98
CA THR A 63 -0.14 -10.31 10.35
C THR A 63 -1.42 -11.08 10.07
N GLN A 64 -1.54 -11.70 8.89
CA GLN A 64 -2.67 -12.56 8.55
C GLN A 64 -2.79 -13.76 9.50
N SER A 65 -1.71 -14.47 9.81
CA SER A 65 -1.74 -15.56 10.78
C SER A 65 -2.06 -15.11 12.20
N LEU A 66 -1.66 -13.90 12.60
CA LEU A 66 -2.05 -13.32 13.89
C LEU A 66 -3.53 -12.93 13.92
N LEU A 67 -4.09 -12.46 12.80
CA LEU A 67 -5.52 -12.24 12.65
C LEU A 67 -6.28 -13.58 12.75
N GLN A 68 -5.81 -14.62 12.06
CA GLN A 68 -6.31 -16.00 12.14
C GLN A 68 -6.31 -16.55 13.57
N MET A 69 -5.18 -16.42 14.27
CA MET A 69 -5.01 -16.92 15.63
C MET A 69 -5.82 -16.13 16.68
N ARG A 70 -6.17 -14.87 16.41
CA ARG A 70 -6.95 -14.03 17.34
C ARG A 70 -8.48 -14.14 17.18
N HIS A 71 -8.97 -15.19 16.49
CA HIS A 71 -10.38 -15.41 16.13
C HIS A 71 -10.90 -14.42 15.09
N SER A 72 -10.56 -14.69 13.83
CA SER A 72 -11.04 -13.98 12.65
C SER A 72 -12.57 -14.00 12.51
N CYS A 73 -13.06 -12.81 12.24
CA CYS A 73 -14.38 -12.45 11.76
C CYS A 73 -14.83 -13.33 10.60
N ASN A 74 -15.97 -14.00 10.75
CA ASN A 74 -16.72 -14.40 9.59
C ASN A 74 -17.46 -13.17 9.06
N VAL A 75 -16.82 -12.33 8.22
CA VAL A 75 -17.48 -11.15 7.62
C VAL A 75 -18.75 -11.57 6.88
N ARG A 76 -18.76 -12.74 6.24
CA ARG A 76 -19.99 -13.35 5.73
C ARG A 76 -20.93 -13.75 6.83
N GLY A 77 -20.47 -14.33 7.93
CA GLY A 77 -21.29 -14.63 9.10
C GLY A 77 -21.95 -13.38 9.68
N ALA A 78 -21.25 -12.24 9.68
CA ALA A 78 -21.81 -10.96 10.08
C ALA A 78 -22.80 -10.42 9.05
N LEU A 79 -22.49 -10.49 7.75
CA LEU A 79 -23.41 -10.10 6.67
C LEU A 79 -24.63 -11.03 6.57
N GLU A 80 -24.47 -12.32 6.82
CA GLU A 80 -25.49 -13.36 6.88
C GLU A 80 -26.32 -13.21 8.14
N PHE A 81 -25.73 -12.82 9.28
CA PHE A 81 -26.47 -12.48 10.50
C PHE A 81 -27.32 -11.23 10.28
N ILE A 82 -26.76 -10.20 9.63
CA ILE A 82 -27.50 -8.99 9.25
C ILE A 82 -28.61 -9.34 8.25
N ARG A 83 -28.31 -10.17 7.25
CA ARG A 83 -29.31 -10.71 6.32
C ARG A 83 -30.38 -11.51 7.05
N ALA A 84 -30.03 -12.33 8.04
CA ALA A 84 -30.98 -13.13 8.81
C ALA A 84 -31.90 -12.26 9.69
N GLN A 85 -31.43 -11.09 10.13
CA GLN A 85 -32.26 -10.10 10.82
C GLN A 85 -33.19 -9.32 9.89
N ILE A 86 -32.92 -9.32 8.58
CA ILE A 86 -33.70 -8.62 7.57
C ILE A 86 -34.40 -9.69 6.74
N THR A 87 -35.66 -9.99 7.08
CA THR A 87 -36.48 -11.16 6.72
C THR A 87 -36.67 -11.53 5.22
N GLU A 88 -35.85 -11.05 4.30
CA GLU A 88 -35.94 -11.31 2.86
C GLU A 88 -34.61 -11.76 2.21
N PRO A 89 -34.65 -12.70 1.24
CA PRO A 89 -33.47 -13.15 0.51
C PRO A 89 -33.18 -12.22 -0.69
N ASN A 90 -31.95 -11.72 -0.78
CA ASN A 90 -31.19 -11.24 -1.96
C ASN A 90 -30.32 -10.00 -1.63
N ASP A 91 -29.43 -9.63 -2.56
CA ASP A 91 -28.53 -8.45 -2.59
C ASP A 91 -29.16 -7.11 -2.18
N LYS A 92 -30.48 -7.04 -2.06
CA LYS A 92 -31.23 -5.85 -1.61
C LYS A 92 -31.30 -5.71 -0.10
N SER A 93 -30.91 -6.72 0.67
CA SER A 93 -30.94 -6.70 2.15
C SER A 93 -30.10 -5.57 2.75
N LEU A 94 -28.93 -5.26 2.19
CA LEU A 94 -28.14 -4.09 2.60
C LEU A 94 -28.73 -2.76 2.12
N VAL A 95 -29.45 -2.77 1.00
CA VAL A 95 -30.22 -1.59 0.56
C VAL A 95 -31.41 -1.35 1.51
N LEU A 96 -31.99 -2.39 2.11
CA LEU A 96 -33.02 -2.23 3.14
C LEU A 96 -32.49 -1.59 4.41
N LEU A 97 -31.22 -1.82 4.78
CA LEU A 97 -30.52 -1.07 5.83
C LEU A 97 -30.51 0.44 5.55
N SER A 98 -30.42 0.87 4.27
CA SER A 98 -30.52 2.29 3.91
C SER A 98 -31.92 2.90 4.09
N ARG A 99 -32.93 2.08 4.43
CA ARG A 99 -34.28 2.54 4.79
C ARG A 99 -34.45 2.73 6.30
N ASP A 100 -33.51 2.24 7.11
CA ASP A 100 -33.47 2.50 8.54
C ASP A 100 -33.02 3.96 8.75
N GLU A 101 -33.89 4.76 9.37
CA GLU A 101 -33.64 6.18 9.62
C GLU A 101 -32.46 6.40 10.58
N ASP A 102 -32.31 5.54 11.60
CA ASP A 102 -31.22 5.60 12.56
C ASP A 102 -29.90 5.22 11.88
N PHE A 103 -29.90 4.17 11.05
CA PHE A 103 -28.72 3.80 10.25
C PHE A 103 -28.32 4.94 9.32
N THR A 104 -29.29 5.52 8.62
CA THR A 104 -29.04 6.58 7.63
C THR A 104 -28.52 7.84 8.30
N LYS A 105 -29.06 8.21 9.46
CA LYS A 105 -28.57 9.32 10.28
C LYS A 105 -27.14 9.07 10.76
N ASN A 106 -26.85 7.85 11.25
CA ASN A 106 -25.51 7.47 11.70
C ASN A 106 -24.51 7.46 10.54
N LEU A 107 -24.90 6.96 9.37
CA LEU A 107 -24.06 6.91 8.18
C LEU A 107 -23.76 8.33 7.66
N LYS A 108 -24.76 9.21 7.58
CA LYS A 108 -24.55 10.61 7.19
C LYS A 108 -23.58 11.32 8.13
N LYS A 109 -23.80 11.20 9.43
CA LYS A 109 -22.90 11.77 10.44
C LYS A 109 -21.48 11.23 10.31
N ALA A 110 -21.32 9.90 10.17
CA ALA A 110 -20.01 9.31 9.98
C ALA A 110 -19.33 9.81 8.69
N CYS A 111 -20.08 9.98 7.59
CA CYS A 111 -19.56 10.56 6.36
C CYS A 111 -19.09 12.02 6.57
N GLU A 112 -19.87 12.84 7.28
CA GLU A 112 -19.51 14.22 7.62
C GLU A 112 -18.24 14.26 8.47
N ASP A 113 -18.16 13.44 9.52
CA ASP A 113 -17.00 13.35 10.43
C ASP A 113 -15.70 12.91 9.70
N ASN A 114 -15.81 12.24 8.55
CA ASN A 114 -14.67 11.71 7.78
C ASN A 114 -14.49 12.41 6.42
N PHE A 115 -15.17 13.55 6.19
CA PHE A 115 -15.10 14.31 4.94
C PHE A 115 -15.43 13.47 3.67
N LEU A 116 -16.30 12.48 3.81
CA LEU A 116 -16.76 11.62 2.72
C LEU A 116 -18.12 12.07 2.18
N ARG A 117 -18.33 11.89 0.87
CA ARG A 117 -19.62 12.14 0.24
C ARG A 117 -20.58 10.99 0.51
N TYR A 118 -21.67 11.28 1.20
CA TYR A 118 -22.71 10.29 1.54
C TYR A 118 -23.19 9.48 0.33
N ASP A 119 -23.44 10.12 -0.82
CA ASP A 119 -23.91 9.42 -2.02
C ASP A 119 -22.90 8.41 -2.56
N ASP A 120 -21.62 8.70 -2.46
CA ASP A 120 -20.55 7.83 -2.94
C ASP A 120 -20.38 6.61 -2.01
N VAL A 121 -20.55 6.79 -0.70
CA VAL A 121 -20.58 5.69 0.29
C VAL A 121 -21.87 4.87 0.18
N ARG A 122 -23.02 5.52 -0.01
CA ARG A 122 -24.32 4.84 -0.17
C ARG A 122 -24.33 3.93 -1.40
N ARG A 123 -23.75 4.35 -2.52
CA ARG A 123 -23.62 3.51 -3.73
C ARG A 123 -22.85 2.22 -3.46
N SER A 124 -21.89 2.23 -2.53
CA SER A 124 -21.12 1.05 -2.14
C SER A 124 -21.94 -0.02 -1.42
N LEU A 125 -23.14 0.28 -0.88
CA LEU A 125 -24.02 -0.73 -0.27
C LEU A 125 -24.38 -1.86 -1.24
N GLY A 126 -24.58 -1.55 -2.52
CA GLY A 126 -24.91 -2.55 -3.53
C GLY A 126 -23.73 -3.43 -3.96
N GLY A 127 -22.50 -2.90 -3.86
CA GLY A 127 -21.27 -3.63 -4.19
C GLY A 127 -20.77 -4.52 -3.06
N LEU A 128 -21.11 -4.18 -1.82
CA LEU A 128 -20.55 -4.77 -0.60
C LEU A 128 -20.77 -6.29 -0.49
N TYR A 129 -21.97 -6.78 -0.85
CA TYR A 129 -22.25 -8.21 -0.84
C TYR A 129 -21.53 -8.95 -1.98
N TYR A 130 -21.46 -8.35 -3.16
CA TYR A 130 -20.75 -8.93 -4.31
C TYR A 130 -19.25 -9.04 -4.03
N THR A 131 -18.63 -7.98 -3.49
CA THR A 131 -17.23 -7.97 -3.07
C THR A 131 -16.97 -9.02 -1.99
N ALA A 132 -17.84 -9.10 -0.98
CA ALA A 132 -17.75 -10.15 0.04
C ALA A 132 -17.89 -11.56 -0.56
N SER A 133 -18.83 -11.77 -1.49
CA SER A 133 -19.12 -13.07 -2.09
C SER A 133 -18.00 -13.59 -3.00
N LYS A 134 -17.27 -12.71 -3.69
CA LYS A 134 -16.13 -13.09 -4.54
C LYS A 134 -15.05 -13.83 -3.77
N SER A 135 -14.77 -13.38 -2.56
CA SER A 135 -13.74 -13.98 -1.70
C SER A 135 -14.09 -15.39 -1.21
N PHE A 136 -15.32 -15.88 -1.40
CA PHE A 136 -15.75 -17.21 -0.96
C PHE A 136 -15.64 -18.32 -2.00
N HIS A 137 -15.56 -18.01 -3.30
CA HIS A 137 -15.69 -19.04 -4.33
C HIS A 137 -14.42 -19.87 -4.59
N GLY A 138 -13.40 -19.81 -3.74
CA GLY A 138 -12.17 -20.60 -3.95
C GLY A 138 -11.24 -20.78 -2.76
N HIS A 139 -11.50 -20.18 -1.59
CA HIS A 139 -10.61 -20.28 -0.43
C HIS A 139 -11.38 -20.54 0.87
N GLU A 140 -10.74 -21.26 1.78
CA GLU A 140 -11.24 -21.66 3.08
C GLU A 140 -11.75 -20.44 3.87
N ASN A 141 -13.07 -20.26 3.88
CA ASN A 141 -13.94 -19.59 4.87
C ASN A 141 -13.57 -18.20 5.44
N GLU A 142 -12.52 -17.52 5.01
CA GLU A 142 -12.09 -16.23 5.58
C GLU A 142 -12.06 -15.10 4.54
N ILE A 143 -12.79 -14.01 4.80
CA ILE A 143 -12.70 -12.79 4.00
C ILE A 143 -11.49 -11.99 4.48
N ILE A 144 -10.52 -11.83 3.60
CA ILE A 144 -9.44 -10.86 3.75
C ILE A 144 -9.93 -9.51 3.21
N ILE A 145 -10.04 -8.51 4.10
CA ILE A 145 -10.29 -7.12 3.70
C ILE A 145 -8.94 -6.50 3.34
N ASP A 146 -8.67 -6.38 2.04
CA ASP A 146 -7.46 -5.74 1.50
C ASP A 146 -7.87 -4.68 0.46
N SER A 147 -7.07 -3.61 0.37
CA SER A 147 -7.12 -2.54 -0.63
C SER A 147 -7.16 -3.02 -2.09
N ARG A 148 -6.68 -4.23 -2.40
CA ARG A 148 -6.73 -4.81 -3.74
C ARG A 148 -8.09 -5.38 -4.11
N THR A 149 -8.90 -5.75 -3.12
CA THR A 149 -10.19 -6.44 -3.29
C THR A 149 -11.37 -5.60 -2.81
N TRP A 150 -11.15 -4.67 -1.90
CA TRP A 150 -12.16 -3.78 -1.33
C TRP A 150 -11.84 -2.32 -1.62
N ILE A 151 -12.85 -1.55 -2.04
CA ILE A 151 -12.70 -0.10 -2.16
C ILE A 151 -12.89 0.57 -0.79
N SER A 152 -12.22 1.70 -0.56
CA SER A 152 -12.22 2.39 0.75
C SER A 152 -13.63 2.69 1.28
N ASN A 153 -14.56 3.04 0.39
CA ASN A 153 -15.96 3.30 0.76
C ASN A 153 -16.68 2.04 1.27
N GLU A 154 -16.38 0.85 0.72
CA GLU A 154 -16.96 -0.41 1.19
C GLU A 154 -16.42 -0.80 2.57
N VAL A 155 -15.11 -0.58 2.80
CA VAL A 155 -14.48 -0.81 4.10
C VAL A 155 -15.04 0.14 5.16
N PHE A 156 -15.16 1.42 4.83
CA PHE A 156 -15.77 2.42 5.69
C PHE A 156 -17.21 2.03 6.06
N LEU A 157 -18.00 1.66 5.05
CA LEU A 157 -19.39 1.27 5.20
C LEU A 157 -19.57 0.01 6.07
N LEU A 158 -18.70 -0.99 5.92
CA LEU A 158 -18.65 -2.16 6.81
C LEU A 158 -18.47 -1.74 8.28
N GLY A 159 -17.57 -0.80 8.54
CA GLY A 159 -17.34 -0.26 9.88
C GLY A 159 -18.59 0.38 10.49
N VAL A 160 -19.32 1.17 9.68
CA VAL A 160 -20.59 1.80 10.11
C VAL A 160 -21.67 0.74 10.37
N ILE A 161 -21.80 -0.26 9.49
CA ILE A 161 -22.78 -1.34 9.62
C ILE A 161 -22.54 -2.16 10.90
N PHE A 162 -21.29 -2.54 11.19
CA PHE A 162 -20.98 -3.31 12.40
C PHE A 162 -21.22 -2.50 13.68
N ARG A 163 -20.97 -1.19 13.64
CA ARG A 163 -21.30 -0.30 14.75
C ARG A 163 -22.81 -0.19 14.98
N HIS A 164 -23.58 -0.01 13.90
CA HIS A 164 -25.04 0.13 13.96
C HIS A 164 -25.73 -1.14 14.46
N THR A 165 -25.33 -2.29 13.95
CA THR A 165 -25.91 -3.60 14.29
C THR A 165 -25.47 -4.12 15.66
N LYS A 166 -24.70 -3.31 16.41
CA LYS A 166 -24.10 -3.67 17.71
C LYS A 166 -23.35 -5.00 17.66
N PHE A 167 -22.81 -5.34 16.49
CA PHE A 167 -22.04 -6.57 16.33
C PHE A 167 -20.74 -6.42 17.11
N ARG A 168 -20.72 -6.89 18.36
CA ARG A 168 -19.55 -6.88 19.24
C ARG A 168 -18.60 -8.00 18.85
N SER A 169 -17.91 -7.82 17.73
CA SER A 169 -16.70 -8.58 17.42
C SER A 169 -15.49 -7.68 17.66
N HIS A 170 -14.34 -8.26 18.01
CA HIS A 170 -13.07 -7.53 18.16
C HIS A 170 -12.65 -6.75 16.88
N ILE A 171 -13.33 -6.99 15.75
CA ILE A 171 -13.17 -6.31 14.47
C ILE A 171 -13.77 -4.90 14.47
N ALA A 172 -14.86 -4.64 15.19
CA ALA A 172 -15.37 -3.27 15.32
C ALA A 172 -14.32 -2.33 15.98
N ILE A 173 -13.45 -2.90 16.83
CA ILE A 173 -12.33 -2.21 17.48
C ILE A 173 -11.13 -2.07 16.51
N GLN A 174 -10.84 -3.09 15.70
CA GLN A 174 -9.75 -3.02 14.71
C GLN A 174 -10.08 -2.14 13.50
N MET A 175 -11.31 -2.15 12.99
CA MET A 175 -11.78 -1.24 11.95
C MET A 175 -11.88 0.20 12.47
N ALA A 176 -12.22 0.41 13.74
CA ALA A 176 -12.14 1.74 14.36
C ALA A 176 -10.67 2.25 14.45
N ASN A 177 -9.72 1.36 14.73
CA ASN A 177 -8.29 1.71 14.69
C ASN A 177 -7.77 1.95 13.26
N TRP A 178 -8.28 1.22 12.26
CA TRP A 178 -7.97 1.47 10.85
C TRP A 178 -8.61 2.76 10.32
N LEU A 179 -9.83 3.09 10.77
CA LEU A 179 -10.48 4.37 10.49
C LEU A 179 -9.73 5.53 11.14
N ASN A 180 -9.18 5.36 12.35
CA ASN A 180 -8.27 6.33 12.98
C ASN A 180 -6.92 6.51 12.25
N ILE A 181 -6.57 5.65 11.28
CA ILE A 181 -5.40 5.82 10.41
C ILE A 181 -5.75 6.63 9.15
N PHE A 182 -7.05 6.78 8.83
CA PHE A 182 -7.57 7.65 7.77
C PHE A 182 -8.19 8.96 8.30
N ILE A 183 -8.14 9.20 9.62
CA ILE A 183 -8.46 10.47 10.28
C ILE A 183 -7.17 11.28 10.45
#